data_AF-A0A1F9F441-F1
#
_entry.id   AF-A0A1F9F441-F1
#
_cell.length_a   1.000
_cell.length_b   1.000
_cell.length_c   1.000
_cell.angle_alpha   90.00
_cell.angle_beta   90.00
_cell.angle_gamma   90.00
#
_symmetry.space_group_name_H-M   'P 1'
#
loop_
_entity.id
_entity.type
_entity.pdbx_description
1 polymer ?
#
loop_
_entity_poly.entity_id
_entity_poly.type
_entity_poly.pdbx_seq_one_letter_code
_entity_poly.pdbx_strand_id
1 'polypeptide(L)'
;MGKYATHYTEEELRQITEQWRKDKKRVDEEYIGRYYARDVDREYEKYLNNKNLRRLFNFASFCYHGIRDADIVLYRDEPKIAEKAYWGILENGYYDKSKLKEKEDRRKLGIAVRRYYWIKRGRKR
;
A
#
# COMPACT_ATOMS: atom_id res chain seq x y z
N MET A 1 20.86 20.81 -7.41
CA MET A 1 19.82 19.79 -7.14
C MET A 1 20.24 19.00 -5.90
N GLY A 2 19.59 19.20 -4.76
CA GLY A 2 19.93 18.49 -3.53
C GLY A 2 19.77 16.98 -3.69
N LYS A 3 20.80 16.21 -3.33
CA LYS A 3 20.80 14.74 -3.33
C LYS A 3 19.74 14.25 -2.34
N TYR A 4 18.52 14.00 -2.81
CA TYR A 4 17.54 13.26 -2.01
C TYR A 4 18.09 11.85 -1.80
N ALA A 5 18.24 11.43 -0.54
CA ALA A 5 18.68 10.08 -0.21
C ALA A 5 17.77 9.06 -0.91
N THR A 6 18.36 8.17 -1.70
CA THR A 6 17.63 7.18 -2.50
C THR A 6 17.18 5.98 -1.67
N HIS A 7 17.72 5.84 -0.47
CA HIS A 7 17.45 4.77 0.48
C HIS A 7 17.13 5.35 1.85
N TYR A 8 16.38 4.61 2.65
CA TYR A 8 16.31 4.82 4.09
C TYR A 8 17.57 4.25 4.75
N THR A 9 18.03 4.90 5.80
CA THR A 9 19.01 4.35 6.74
C THR A 9 18.36 3.26 7.59
N GLU A 10 19.17 2.38 8.18
CA GLU A 10 18.67 1.35 9.09
C GLU A 10 17.98 1.96 10.32
N GLU A 11 18.50 3.08 10.83
CA GLU A 11 17.91 3.79 11.96
C GLU A 11 16.53 4.37 11.61
N GLU A 12 16.38 4.99 10.44
CA GLU A 12 15.07 5.46 9.96
C GLU A 12 14.08 4.30 9.87
N LEU A 13 14.47 3.17 9.25
CA LEU A 13 13.60 2.01 9.11
C LEU A 13 13.19 1.44 10.47
N ARG A 14 14.13 1.37 11.43
CA ARG A 14 13.86 0.92 12.79
C ARG A 14 12.83 1.81 13.48
N GLN A 15 13.01 3.13 13.44
CA GLN A 15 12.09 4.10 14.03
C GLN A 15 10.69 4.02 13.41
N ILE A 16 10.62 3.92 12.08
CA ILE A 16 9.35 3.74 11.35
C ILE A 16 8.65 2.47 11.80
N THR A 17 9.38 1.35 11.86
CA THR A 17 8.84 0.05 12.22
C THR A 17 8.33 0.03 13.66
N GLU A 18 9.08 0.63 14.60
CA GLU A 18 8.69 0.65 16.00
C GLU A 18 7.41 1.48 16.21
N GLN A 19 7.35 2.67 15.62
CA GLN A 19 6.15 3.51 15.69
C GLN A 19 4.96 2.81 15.02
N TRP A 20 5.17 2.24 13.83
CA TRP A 20 4.14 1.49 13.11
C TRP A 20 3.57 0.35 13.93
N ARG A 21 4.39 -0.43 14.64
CA ARG A 21 3.90 -1.54 15.47
C ARG A 21 2.98 -1.07 16.60
N LYS A 22 3.29 0.07 17.22
CA LYS A 22 2.45 0.66 18.28
C LYS A 22 1.09 1.08 17.71
N ASP A 23 1.11 1.80 16.59
CA ASP A 23 -0.11 2.30 15.94
C ASP A 23 -0.96 1.16 15.34
N LYS A 24 -0.32 0.20 14.67
CA LYS A 24 -0.96 -0.99 14.11
C LYS A 24 -1.65 -1.80 15.19
N LYS A 25 -0.98 -2.05 16.33
CA LYS A 25 -1.56 -2.79 17.45
C LYS A 25 -2.87 -2.15 17.92
N ARG A 26 -2.91 -0.82 18.02
CA ARG A 26 -4.12 -0.10 18.39
C ARG A 26 -5.26 -0.31 17.39
N VAL A 27 -4.97 -0.20 16.09
CA VAL A 27 -5.96 -0.46 15.04
C VAL A 27 -6.43 -1.92 15.08
N ASP A 28 -5.52 -2.87 15.28
CA ASP A 28 -5.83 -4.29 15.38
C ASP A 28 -6.84 -4.56 16.52
N GLU A 29 -6.60 -4.00 17.70
CA GLU A 29 -7.47 -4.15 18.88
C GLU A 29 -8.82 -3.44 18.74
N GLU A 30 -8.85 -2.28 18.09
CA GLU A 30 -10.06 -1.47 17.95
C GLU A 30 -10.96 -1.96 16.81
N TYR A 31 -10.39 -2.43 15.68
CA TYR A 31 -11.12 -2.64 14.42
C TYR A 31 -11.17 -4.08 13.90
N ILE A 32 -10.14 -4.92 14.09
CA ILE A 32 -10.14 -6.27 13.52
C ILE A 32 -11.29 -7.10 14.10
N GLY A 33 -12.01 -7.82 13.23
CA GLY A 33 -13.16 -8.65 13.60
C GLY A 33 -14.45 -7.87 13.85
N ARG A 34 -14.39 -6.53 13.83
CA ARG A 34 -15.56 -5.65 13.99
C ARG A 34 -15.93 -4.91 12.72
N TYR A 35 -14.98 -4.70 11.81
CA TYR A 35 -15.15 -3.95 10.57
C TYR A 35 -14.68 -4.76 9.36
N TYR A 36 -15.14 -4.35 8.17
CA TYR A 36 -14.67 -4.93 6.91
C TYR A 36 -13.18 -4.65 6.71
N ALA A 37 -12.46 -5.59 6.08
CA ALA A 37 -11.01 -5.48 5.89
C ALA A 37 -10.58 -4.16 5.21
N ARG A 38 -11.38 -3.65 4.27
CA ARG A 38 -11.11 -2.37 3.60
C ARG A 38 -11.26 -1.16 4.51
N ASP A 39 -12.09 -1.24 5.55
CA ASP A 39 -12.22 -0.18 6.55
C ASP A 39 -11.03 -0.22 7.51
N VAL A 40 -10.59 -1.42 7.90
CA VAL A 40 -9.36 -1.61 8.70
C VAL A 40 -8.15 -1.03 7.95
N ASP A 41 -8.02 -1.31 6.66
CA ASP A 41 -6.94 -0.75 5.82
C ASP A 41 -6.95 0.79 5.80
N ARG A 42 -8.13 1.44 5.80
CA ARG A 42 -8.22 2.91 5.88
C ARG A 42 -7.71 3.44 7.21
N GLU A 43 -7.92 2.71 8.29
CA GLU A 43 -7.37 3.09 9.60
C GLU A 43 -5.85 2.94 9.63
N TYR A 44 -5.31 1.83 9.10
CA TYR A 44 -3.87 1.66 8.92
C TYR A 44 -3.21 2.80 8.13
N GLU A 45 -3.84 3.24 7.03
CA GLU A 45 -3.32 4.34 6.20
C GLU A 45 -3.02 5.60 7.03
N LYS A 46 -3.86 5.91 8.02
CA LYS A 46 -3.74 7.13 8.82
C LYS A 46 -2.44 7.17 9.63
N TYR A 47 -1.84 6.01 9.94
CA TYR A 47 -0.64 5.93 10.76
C TYR A 47 0.66 5.76 9.95
N LEU A 48 0.57 5.60 8.63
CA LEU A 48 1.75 5.53 7.77
C LEU A 48 2.50 6.88 7.73
N ASN A 49 3.82 6.81 7.87
CA ASN A 49 4.70 7.95 8.12
C ASN A 49 4.78 9.00 6.98
N ASN A 50 4.41 8.64 5.75
CA ASN A 50 4.54 9.54 4.61
C ASN A 50 3.47 9.34 3.53
N LYS A 51 3.15 10.45 2.83
CA LYS A 51 2.09 10.49 1.81
C LYS A 51 2.32 9.57 0.61
N ASN A 52 3.58 9.29 0.25
CA ASN A 52 3.87 8.40 -0.87
C ASN A 52 3.59 6.94 -0.49
N LEU A 53 3.99 6.54 0.71
CA LEU A 53 3.73 5.22 1.26
C LEU A 53 2.23 4.99 1.48
N ARG A 54 1.51 5.97 2.03
CA ARG A 54 0.04 5.94 2.11
C ARG A 54 -0.60 5.66 0.75
N ARG A 55 -0.17 6.38 -0.28
CA ARG A 55 -0.70 6.20 -1.64
C ARG A 55 -0.32 4.84 -2.25
N LEU A 56 0.89 4.35 -1.97
CA LEU A 56 1.28 2.99 -2.36
C LEU A 56 0.38 1.96 -1.68
N PHE A 57 0.19 2.07 -0.36
CA PHE A 57 -0.65 1.18 0.43
C PHE A 57 -2.10 1.17 -0.09
N ASN A 58 -2.68 2.33 -0.38
CA ASN A 58 -4.02 2.42 -0.93
C ASN A 58 -4.17 1.72 -2.28
N PHE A 59 -3.18 1.87 -3.18
CA PHE A 59 -3.21 1.16 -4.46
C PHE A 59 -3.00 -0.34 -4.27
N ALA A 60 -2.11 -0.74 -3.36
CA ALA A 60 -1.85 -2.13 -3.04
C ALA A 60 -3.08 -2.80 -2.41
N SER A 61 -3.69 -2.21 -1.39
CA SER A 61 -4.94 -2.68 -0.76
C SER A 61 -6.07 -2.79 -1.79
N PHE A 62 -6.29 -1.76 -2.62
CA PHE A 62 -7.32 -1.80 -3.66
C PHE A 62 -7.12 -2.97 -4.63
N CYS A 63 -5.89 -3.16 -5.13
CA CYS A 63 -5.57 -4.26 -6.02
C CYS A 63 -5.66 -5.61 -5.32
N TYR A 64 -5.12 -5.75 -4.10
CA TYR A 64 -5.10 -6.98 -3.32
C TYR A 64 -6.51 -7.51 -3.06
N HIS A 65 -7.39 -6.67 -2.51
CA HIS A 65 -8.79 -7.06 -2.29
C HIS A 65 -9.52 -7.25 -3.61
N GLY A 66 -9.31 -6.39 -4.60
CA GLY A 66 -9.93 -6.53 -5.91
C GLY A 66 -9.59 -7.85 -6.61
N ILE A 67 -8.37 -8.37 -6.46
CA ILE A 67 -7.98 -9.68 -7.00
C ILE A 67 -8.78 -10.79 -6.31
N ARG A 68 -8.87 -10.74 -4.97
CA ARG A 68 -9.58 -11.74 -4.16
C ARG A 68 -11.08 -11.75 -4.43
N ASP A 69 -11.64 -10.57 -4.67
CA ASP A 69 -13.06 -10.38 -4.99
C ASP A 69 -13.36 -10.67 -6.48
N ALA A 70 -12.36 -11.05 -7.29
CA ALA A 70 -12.44 -11.20 -8.75
C ALA A 70 -12.96 -9.93 -9.48
N ASP A 71 -12.76 -8.77 -8.86
CA ASP A 71 -13.31 -7.48 -9.26
C ASP A 71 -12.39 -6.68 -10.19
N ILE A 72 -11.13 -7.08 -10.33
CA ILE A 72 -10.12 -6.36 -11.12
C ILE A 72 -9.32 -7.29 -12.02
N VAL A 73 -8.98 -6.81 -13.22
CA VAL A 73 -8.05 -7.47 -14.14
C VAL A 73 -6.71 -6.75 -14.12
N LEU A 74 -5.68 -7.47 -13.70
CA LEU A 74 -4.30 -7.01 -13.63
C LEU A 74 -3.42 -7.72 -14.67
N TYR A 75 -2.33 -7.09 -15.06
CA TYR A 75 -1.29 -7.71 -15.89
C TYR A 75 -0.44 -8.69 -15.07
N ARG A 76 0.28 -9.57 -15.75
CA ARG A 76 0.92 -10.77 -15.17
C ARG A 76 1.78 -10.51 -13.91
N ASP A 77 2.46 -9.38 -13.83
CA ASP A 77 3.38 -9.01 -12.75
C ASP A 77 2.73 -8.16 -11.63
N GLU A 78 1.66 -7.44 -11.95
CA GLU A 78 1.00 -6.49 -11.05
C GLU A 78 0.41 -7.15 -9.77
N PRO A 79 -0.19 -8.37 -9.80
CA PRO A 79 -0.66 -9.05 -8.59
C PRO A 79 0.44 -9.26 -7.55
N LYS A 80 1.62 -9.70 -7.99
CA LYS A 80 2.76 -9.94 -7.09
C LYS A 80 3.26 -8.64 -6.46
N ILE A 81 3.26 -7.55 -7.22
CA ILE A 81 3.61 -6.22 -6.70
C ILE A 81 2.59 -5.77 -5.66
N ALA A 82 1.30 -5.93 -5.94
CA ALA A 82 0.23 -5.56 -5.02
C ALA A 82 0.31 -6.34 -3.70
N GLU A 83 0.44 -7.67 -3.78
CA GLU A 83 0.53 -8.54 -2.61
C GLU A 83 1.79 -8.23 -1.77
N LYS A 84 2.96 -8.12 -2.41
CA LYS A 84 4.21 -7.82 -1.71
C LYS A 84 4.16 -6.45 -1.04
N ALA A 85 3.62 -5.44 -1.72
CA ALA A 85 3.47 -4.10 -1.16
C ALA A 85 2.47 -4.06 -0.01
N TYR A 86 1.34 -4.76 -0.14
CA TYR A 86 0.33 -4.83 0.90
C TYR A 86 0.88 -5.46 2.19
N TRP A 87 1.40 -6.69 2.09
CA TRP A 87 1.91 -7.39 3.27
C TRP A 87 3.18 -6.76 3.83
N GLY A 88 4.11 -6.32 2.98
CA GLY A 88 5.34 -5.68 3.43
C GLY A 88 5.08 -4.43 4.26
N ILE A 89 4.12 -3.59 3.83
CA ILE A 89 3.70 -2.41 4.58
C ILE A 89 2.97 -2.79 5.87
N LEU A 90 2.07 -3.77 5.84
CA LEU A 90 1.38 -4.21 7.06
C LEU A 90 2.35 -4.77 8.12
N GLU A 91 3.39 -5.46 7.69
CA GLU A 91 4.37 -6.06 8.58
C GLU A 91 5.34 -5.00 9.16
N ASN A 92 5.83 -4.09 8.33
CA ASN A 92 6.97 -3.24 8.67
C ASN A 92 6.66 -1.74 8.78
N GLY A 93 5.51 -1.28 8.28
CA GLY A 93 5.19 0.14 8.20
C GLY A 93 5.95 0.89 7.11
N TYR A 94 6.70 0.18 6.27
CA TYR A 94 7.34 0.62 5.04
C TYR A 94 7.36 -0.53 4.03
N TYR A 95 7.64 -0.24 2.75
CA TYR A 95 7.64 -1.28 1.71
C TYR A 95 9.04 -1.78 1.35
N ASP A 96 9.97 -0.86 1.11
CA ASP A 96 11.31 -1.20 0.66
C ASP A 96 12.33 -0.21 1.22
N LYS A 97 13.57 -0.66 1.44
CA LYS A 97 14.67 0.23 1.84
C LYS A 97 14.98 1.28 0.77
N SER A 98 14.65 1.01 -0.50
CA SER A 98 14.83 1.91 -1.63
C SER A 98 13.58 2.74 -1.89
N LYS A 99 13.70 4.05 -1.66
CA LYS A 99 12.65 5.04 -1.98
C LYS A 99 12.35 5.08 -3.48
N LEU A 100 13.33 4.72 -4.32
CA LEU A 100 13.13 4.58 -5.77
C LEU A 100 12.24 3.39 -6.10
N LYS A 101 12.41 2.27 -5.39
CA LYS A 101 11.57 1.09 -5.57
C LYS A 101 10.13 1.36 -5.15
N GLU A 102 9.93 2.02 -4.00
CA GLU A 102 8.59 2.47 -3.57
C GLU A 102 7.93 3.37 -4.62
N LYS A 103 8.69 4.29 -5.22
CA LYS A 103 8.20 5.18 -6.28
C LYS A 103 7.80 4.42 -7.55
N GLU A 104 8.63 3.47 -7.97
CA GLU A 104 8.38 2.64 -9.15
C GLU A 104 7.09 1.82 -8.99
N ASP A 105 6.99 1.06 -7.90
CA ASP A 105 5.87 0.15 -7.69
C ASP A 105 4.57 0.92 -7.43
N ARG A 106 4.64 2.07 -6.74
CA ARG A 106 3.49 2.99 -6.62
C ARG A 106 3.01 3.49 -7.98
N ARG A 107 3.92 3.78 -8.91
CA ARG A 107 3.55 4.20 -10.27
C ARG A 107 2.88 3.04 -11.02
N LYS A 108 3.44 1.84 -10.97
CA LYS A 108 2.88 0.63 -11.62
C LYS A 108 1.46 0.35 -11.13
N LEU A 109 1.26 0.28 -9.81
CA LEU A 109 -0.06 0.04 -9.23
C LEU A 109 -1.02 1.21 -9.51
N GLY A 110 -0.55 2.45 -9.51
CA GLY A 110 -1.37 3.61 -9.89
C GLY A 110 -1.86 3.55 -11.33
N ILE A 111 -1.06 3.02 -12.26
CA ILE A 111 -1.49 2.78 -13.66
C ILE A 111 -2.56 1.69 -13.70
N ALA A 112 -2.37 0.59 -12.97
CA ALA A 112 -3.33 -0.50 -12.89
C ALA A 112 -4.70 -0.03 -12.37
N VAL A 113 -4.71 0.75 -11.27
CA VAL A 113 -5.94 1.33 -10.70
C VAL A 113 -6.62 2.26 -11.70
N ARG A 114 -5.87 3.13 -12.40
CA ARG A 114 -6.44 4.01 -13.44
C ARG A 114 -7.05 3.21 -14.59
N ARG A 115 -6.39 2.14 -15.04
CA ARG A 115 -6.86 1.26 -16.10
C ARG A 115 -8.19 0.62 -15.71
N TYR A 116 -8.31 0.13 -14.48
CA TYR A 116 -9.58 -0.39 -13.96
C TYR A 116 -10.71 0.63 -14.07
N TYR A 117 -10.52 1.85 -13.58
CA TYR A 117 -11.57 2.87 -13.62
C TYR A 117 -11.93 3.30 -15.04
N TRP A 118 -10.97 3.33 -15.96
CA TRP A 118 -11.24 3.63 -17.37
C TRP A 118 -12.13 2.57 -18.01
N ILE A 119 -11.81 1.29 -17.82
CA ILE A 119 -12.62 0.15 -18.31
C ILE A 119 -14.02 0.18 -17.69
N LYS A 120 -14.12 0.41 -16.37
CA LYS A 120 -15.41 0.46 -15.65
C LYS A 120 -16.31 1.59 -16.12
N ARG A 121 -15.76 2.76 -16.45
CA ARG A 121 -16.53 3.87 -17.05
C ARG A 121 -16.95 3.57 -18.48
N GLY A 122 -16.08 2.94 -19.28
CA GLY A 122 -16.39 2.52 -20.65
C GLY A 122 -17.54 1.51 -20.72
N ARG A 123 -17.63 0.59 -19.75
CA ARG A 123 -18.75 -0.38 -19.63
C ARG A 123 -20.10 0.22 -19.21
N LYS A 124 -20.14 1.49 -18.78
CA LYS A 124 -21.37 2.19 -18.39
C LYS A 124 -21.96 3.04 -19.53
N ARG A 125 -21.33 3.06 -20.70
CA ARG A 125 -21.85 3.64 -21.93
C ARG A 125 -22.37 2.53 -22.82
#